data_AF-A0A2T4DCI5-F1
#
_entry.id   AF-A0A2T4DCI5-F1
#
_cell.length_a   1.000
_cell.length_b   1.000
_cell.length_c   1.000
_cell.angle_alpha   90.00
_cell.angle_beta   90.00
_cell.angle_gamma   90.00
#
_symmetry.space_group_name_H-M   'P 1'
#
loop_
_entity.id
_entity.type
_entity.pdbx_description
1 polymer ?
#
loop_
_entity_poly.entity_id
_entity_poly.type
_entity_poly.pdbx_seq_one_letter_code
_entity_poly.pdbx_strand_id
1 'polypeptide(L)'
;MGDRPDQLPVLQHALMRTWDYWKLSNITNDETIDFIHYEAIGGVNEALSRHADEAFYELDEEQQLICEKLFKTITEKRSDNDGIRRPTPLHQIAQIVDEEEATLIPIIDKFRIKGRALLTPREEFAIHSASVIDISHEALMRVWYRLRNWVQEESESAQIYLRLAKAANDYQQGSTTLWRPPDLQLATEWRNKTKPTLKWALQYDNAFEAVITFLDRSESAYVREIRTKELLQKKRLKRSRIVAYVLGTAAILSVILLFFAYNQRTIAERQKEIALESSEKAILNARIAKENELRAQQQKVEANKEADRANREKRQADYNYLIAQEERNIATDARF
;
A
#
# COMPACT_ATOMS: atom_id res chain seq x y z
N MET A 1 -32.65 -35.46 -30.75
CA MET A 1 -32.01 -36.38 -29.78
C MET A 1 -30.99 -37.20 -30.56
N GLY A 2 -29.69 -36.98 -30.34
CA GLY A 2 -28.61 -37.73 -31.00
C GLY A 2 -27.64 -36.84 -31.75
N ASP A 3 -26.71 -36.19 -31.03
CA ASP A 3 -25.55 -35.50 -31.64
C ASP A 3 -24.31 -35.61 -30.75
N ARG A 4 -24.18 -36.74 -30.03
CA ARG A 4 -23.03 -37.02 -29.16
C ARG A 4 -22.49 -38.42 -29.45
N PRO A 5 -21.37 -38.56 -30.19
CA PRO A 5 -20.83 -39.85 -30.63
C PRO A 5 -20.50 -40.82 -29.48
N ASP A 6 -20.40 -40.33 -28.24
CA ASP A 6 -19.87 -41.12 -27.12
C ASP A 6 -20.94 -41.65 -26.15
N GLN A 7 -22.22 -41.63 -26.54
CA GLN A 7 -23.30 -42.17 -25.71
C GLN A 7 -23.30 -43.70 -25.67
N LEU A 8 -22.82 -44.37 -26.73
CA LEU A 8 -22.84 -45.82 -26.82
C LEU A 8 -21.86 -46.49 -25.83
N PRO A 9 -20.59 -46.06 -25.70
CA PRO A 9 -19.69 -46.62 -24.69
C PRO A 9 -20.20 -46.45 -23.25
N VAL A 10 -20.80 -45.29 -22.94
CA VAL A 10 -21.36 -45.00 -21.62
C VAL A 10 -22.56 -45.93 -21.33
N LEU A 11 -23.44 -46.11 -22.31
CA LEU A 11 -24.58 -47.04 -22.18
C LEU A 11 -24.13 -48.49 -22.03
N GLN A 12 -23.15 -48.93 -22.83
CA GLN A 12 -22.57 -50.28 -22.72
C GLN A 12 -21.97 -50.51 -21.32
N HIS A 13 -21.25 -49.52 -20.79
CA HIS A 13 -20.70 -49.59 -19.44
C HIS A 13 -21.79 -49.67 -18.38
N ALA A 14 -22.84 -48.85 -18.50
CA ALA A 14 -23.97 -48.87 -17.57
C ALA A 14 -24.69 -50.22 -17.58
N LEU A 15 -24.97 -50.79 -18.75
CA LEU A 15 -25.62 -52.11 -18.86
C LEU A 15 -24.77 -53.24 -18.28
N MET A 16 -23.45 -53.23 -18.56
CA MET A 16 -22.51 -54.18 -17.97
C MET A 16 -22.52 -54.05 -16.43
N ARG A 17 -22.48 -52.83 -15.90
CA ARG A 17 -22.55 -52.59 -14.46
C ARG A 17 -23.87 -53.04 -13.84
N THR A 18 -25.00 -52.81 -14.50
CA THR A 18 -26.30 -53.31 -14.04
C THR A 18 -26.31 -54.84 -13.96
N TRP A 19 -25.76 -55.51 -14.98
CA TRP A 19 -25.64 -56.97 -15.00
C TRP A 19 -24.73 -57.49 -13.88
N ASP A 20 -23.56 -56.87 -13.69
CA ASP A 20 -22.62 -57.28 -12.65
C ASP A 20 -23.20 -57.08 -11.25
N TYR A 21 -23.89 -55.96 -11.01
CA TYR A 21 -24.57 -55.70 -9.75
C TYR A 21 -25.69 -56.72 -9.50
N TRP A 22 -26.57 -56.95 -10.49
CA TRP A 22 -27.62 -57.97 -10.39
C TRP A 22 -27.05 -59.36 -10.10
N LYS A 23 -25.97 -59.76 -10.78
CA LYS A 23 -25.33 -61.06 -10.57
C LYS A 23 -24.77 -61.21 -9.15
N LEU A 24 -24.27 -60.12 -8.55
CA LEU A 24 -23.77 -60.11 -7.18
C LEU A 24 -24.89 -60.06 -6.14
N SER A 25 -26.01 -59.39 -6.44
CA SER A 25 -27.16 -59.25 -5.53
C SER A 25 -28.13 -60.43 -5.55
N ASN A 26 -28.18 -61.20 -6.65
CA ASN A 26 -29.05 -62.35 -6.83
C ASN A 26 -28.59 -63.59 -6.02
N ILE A 27 -28.64 -63.48 -4.69
CA ILE A 27 -28.25 -64.51 -3.71
C ILE A 27 -29.21 -65.70 -3.73
N THR A 28 -30.48 -65.50 -4.10
CA THR A 28 -31.55 -66.49 -4.10
C THR A 28 -31.81 -67.17 -5.45
N ASN A 29 -31.10 -66.76 -6.52
CA ASN A 29 -31.14 -67.36 -7.85
C ASN A 29 -32.50 -67.32 -8.58
N ASP A 30 -33.44 -66.49 -8.12
CA ASP A 30 -34.81 -66.38 -8.65
C ASP A 30 -35.20 -64.91 -8.97
N GLU A 31 -34.31 -63.95 -8.72
CA GLU A 31 -34.54 -62.53 -9.00
C GLU A 31 -34.16 -62.20 -10.45
N THR A 32 -35.05 -61.56 -11.21
CA THR A 32 -34.78 -61.05 -12.55
C THR A 32 -34.13 -59.67 -12.52
N ILE A 33 -33.43 -59.30 -13.59
CA ILE A 33 -32.85 -57.96 -13.72
C ILE A 33 -33.96 -56.90 -13.81
N ASP A 34 -34.04 -56.04 -12.79
CA ASP A 34 -35.01 -54.95 -12.69
C ASP A 34 -34.35 -53.57 -12.52
N PHE A 35 -35.17 -52.51 -12.60
CA PHE A 35 -34.79 -51.10 -12.53
C PHE A 35 -33.98 -50.74 -11.27
N ILE A 36 -34.21 -51.43 -10.15
CA ILE A 36 -33.47 -51.24 -8.90
C ILE A 36 -31.96 -51.47 -9.12
N HIS A 37 -31.57 -52.46 -9.93
CA HIS A 37 -30.15 -52.72 -10.23
C HIS A 37 -29.54 -51.61 -11.08
N TYR A 38 -30.33 -51.01 -11.97
CA TYR A 38 -29.89 -49.88 -12.81
C TYR A 38 -29.76 -48.58 -12.00
N GLU A 39 -30.67 -48.35 -11.05
CA GLU A 39 -30.55 -47.21 -10.12
C GLU A 39 -29.41 -47.38 -9.12
N ALA A 40 -29.14 -48.61 -8.66
CA ALA A 40 -28.04 -48.91 -7.75
C ALA A 40 -26.68 -48.49 -8.34
N ILE A 41 -26.50 -48.68 -9.66
CA ILE A 41 -25.29 -48.24 -10.37
C ILE A 41 -25.35 -46.75 -10.78
N GLY A 42 -26.42 -46.02 -10.46
CA GLY A 42 -26.58 -44.59 -10.75
C GLY A 42 -27.07 -44.28 -12.17
N GLY A 43 -27.57 -45.30 -12.87
CA GLY A 43 -27.96 -45.21 -14.27
C GLY A 43 -26.85 -44.81 -15.23
N VAL A 44 -27.22 -44.53 -16.49
CA VAL A 44 -26.28 -44.20 -17.56
C VAL A 44 -25.44 -42.93 -17.30
N ASN A 45 -25.96 -42.01 -16.48
CA ASN A 45 -25.29 -40.74 -16.22
C ASN A 45 -24.18 -40.84 -15.16
N GLU A 46 -24.30 -41.76 -14.20
CA GLU A 46 -23.35 -41.84 -13.08
C GLU A 46 -22.57 -43.14 -13.03
N ALA A 47 -23.01 -44.22 -13.69
CA ALA A 47 -22.36 -45.53 -13.61
C ALA A 47 -20.86 -45.50 -13.89
N LEU A 48 -20.47 -44.77 -14.94
CA LEU A 48 -19.05 -44.64 -15.30
C LEU A 48 -18.27 -43.82 -14.26
N SER A 49 -18.86 -42.73 -13.75
CA SER A 49 -18.22 -41.90 -12.72
C SER A 49 -18.05 -42.68 -11.42
N ARG A 50 -19.11 -43.37 -10.96
CA ARG A 50 -19.07 -44.19 -9.74
C ARG A 50 -18.03 -45.29 -9.85
N HIS A 51 -17.95 -45.96 -11.00
CA HIS A 51 -16.96 -47.02 -11.20
C HIS A 51 -15.51 -46.50 -11.29
N ALA A 52 -15.30 -45.30 -11.83
CA ALA A 52 -14.01 -44.63 -11.78
C ALA A 52 -13.64 -44.18 -10.36
N ASP A 53 -14.61 -43.69 -9.59
CA ASP A 53 -14.43 -43.35 -8.18
C ASP A 53 -14.12 -44.60 -7.32
N GLU A 54 -14.74 -45.74 -7.60
CA GLU A 54 -14.39 -47.03 -6.97
C GLU A 54 -12.90 -47.36 -7.17
N ALA A 55 -12.38 -47.25 -8.40
CA ALA A 55 -10.94 -47.44 -8.67
C ALA A 55 -10.07 -46.43 -7.91
N PHE A 56 -10.49 -45.16 -7.87
CA PHE A 56 -9.75 -44.12 -7.18
C PHE A 56 -9.69 -44.37 -5.67
N TYR A 57 -10.79 -44.83 -5.05
CA TYR A 57 -10.83 -45.11 -3.62
C TYR A 57 -10.19 -46.45 -3.21
N GLU A 58 -9.85 -47.31 -4.16
CA GLU A 58 -8.98 -48.47 -3.91
C GLU A 58 -7.50 -48.07 -3.71
N LEU A 59 -7.13 -46.83 -4.03
CA LEU A 59 -5.79 -46.28 -3.85
C LEU A 59 -5.63 -45.65 -2.47
N ASP A 60 -4.41 -45.73 -1.92
CA ASP A 60 -4.05 -44.97 -0.71
C ASP A 60 -3.90 -43.45 -0.99
N GLU A 61 -3.73 -42.64 0.06
CA GLU A 61 -3.69 -41.18 -0.07
C GLU A 61 -2.54 -40.68 -0.96
N GLU A 62 -1.39 -41.34 -0.95
CA GLU A 62 -0.23 -40.98 -1.77
C GLU A 62 -0.46 -41.34 -3.24
N GLN A 63 -0.97 -42.55 -3.49
CA GLN A 63 -1.36 -43.03 -4.81
C GLN A 63 -2.50 -42.19 -5.42
N GLN A 64 -3.42 -41.66 -4.62
CA GLN A 64 -4.47 -40.76 -5.09
C GLN A 64 -3.91 -39.45 -5.65
N LEU A 65 -2.87 -38.87 -5.01
CA LEU A 65 -2.19 -37.67 -5.52
C LEU A 65 -1.45 -37.96 -6.83
N ILE A 66 -0.80 -39.13 -6.92
CA ILE A 66 -0.13 -39.59 -8.14
C ILE A 66 -1.14 -39.84 -9.26
N CYS A 67 -2.28 -40.46 -8.94
CA CYS A 67 -3.38 -40.70 -9.87
C CYS A 67 -3.93 -39.40 -10.46
N GLU A 68 -4.12 -38.37 -9.64
CA GLU A 68 -4.53 -37.04 -10.13
C GLU A 68 -3.53 -36.50 -11.17
N LYS A 69 -2.23 -36.49 -10.85
CA LYS A 69 -1.18 -36.03 -11.77
C LYS A 69 -1.11 -36.87 -13.05
N LEU A 70 -1.29 -38.19 -12.94
CA LEU A 70 -1.36 -39.11 -14.08
C LEU A 70 -2.49 -38.71 -15.03
N PHE A 71 -3.70 -38.55 -14.51
CA PHE A 71 -4.86 -38.18 -15.32
C PHE A 71 -4.70 -36.78 -15.94
N LYS A 72 -4.16 -35.81 -15.20
CA LYS A 72 -3.81 -34.48 -15.73
C LYS A 72 -2.77 -34.55 -16.87
N THR A 73 -1.87 -35.53 -16.83
CA THR A 73 -0.85 -35.71 -17.88
C THR A 73 -1.41 -36.30 -19.16
N ILE A 74 -2.33 -37.27 -19.06
CA ILE A 74 -2.90 -37.98 -20.22
C ILE A 74 -4.15 -37.30 -20.81
N THR A 75 -4.53 -36.14 -20.28
CA THR A 75 -5.68 -35.35 -20.74
C THR A 75 -5.31 -33.90 -20.94
N GLU A 76 -6.05 -33.22 -21.79
CA GLU A 76 -5.87 -31.79 -22.03
C GLU A 76 -7.23 -31.14 -22.31
N LYS A 77 -7.36 -29.85 -22.06
CA LYS A 77 -8.54 -29.09 -22.46
C LYS A 77 -8.20 -28.23 -23.67
N ARG A 78 -8.95 -28.39 -24.77
CA ARG A 78 -8.88 -27.43 -25.90
C ARG A 78 -9.81 -26.25 -25.61
N SER A 79 -9.73 -25.18 -26.40
CA SER A 79 -10.45 -23.91 -26.28
C SER A 79 -11.95 -23.97 -25.96
N ASP A 80 -12.60 -25.10 -26.27
CA ASP A 80 -14.01 -25.38 -26.00
C ASP A 80 -14.12 -26.38 -24.84
N ASN A 81 -15.25 -26.40 -24.13
CA ASN A 81 -15.41 -27.06 -22.81
C ASN A 81 -15.23 -28.61 -22.78
N ASP A 82 -14.68 -29.20 -23.84
CA ASP A 82 -14.43 -30.61 -24.04
C ASP A 82 -12.96 -30.94 -23.79
N GLY A 83 -12.73 -31.90 -22.89
CA GLY A 83 -11.42 -32.52 -22.71
C GLY A 83 -11.06 -33.39 -23.90
N ILE A 84 -9.81 -33.32 -24.35
CA ILE A 84 -9.21 -34.16 -25.38
C ILE A 84 -8.18 -35.11 -24.76
N ARG A 85 -7.94 -36.22 -25.45
CA ARG A 85 -6.92 -37.20 -25.05
C ARG A 85 -5.52 -36.68 -25.34
N ARG A 86 -4.58 -37.00 -24.44
CA ARG A 86 -3.15 -36.78 -24.61
C ARG A 86 -2.39 -38.09 -24.36
N PRO A 87 -2.42 -39.04 -25.31
CA PRO A 87 -1.73 -40.33 -25.16
C PRO A 87 -0.23 -40.11 -24.86
N THR A 88 0.24 -40.62 -23.73
CA THR A 88 1.61 -40.33 -23.26
C THR A 88 2.33 -41.62 -22.85
N PRO A 89 3.59 -41.85 -23.27
CA PRO A 89 4.39 -43.00 -22.83
C PRO A 89 4.63 -43.01 -21.31
N LEU A 90 4.65 -44.20 -20.70
CA LEU A 90 4.86 -44.36 -19.24
C LEU A 90 6.12 -43.64 -18.73
N HIS A 91 7.25 -43.77 -19.41
CA HIS A 91 8.49 -43.09 -19.00
C HIS A 91 8.37 -41.57 -18.95
N GLN A 92 7.56 -40.99 -19.84
CA GLN A 92 7.34 -39.55 -19.88
C GLN A 92 6.40 -39.13 -18.74
N ILE A 93 5.35 -39.93 -18.46
CA ILE A 93 4.47 -39.72 -17.31
C ILE A 93 5.28 -39.77 -16.01
N ALA A 94 6.12 -40.78 -15.82
CA ALA A 94 7.00 -40.91 -14.66
C ALA A 94 7.85 -39.64 -14.42
N GLN A 95 8.43 -39.10 -15.50
CA GLN A 95 9.22 -37.85 -15.43
C GLN A 95 8.38 -36.61 -15.11
N ILE A 96 7.14 -36.54 -15.57
CA ILE A 96 6.24 -35.38 -15.34
C ILE A 96 5.70 -35.39 -13.92
N VAL A 97 5.26 -36.56 -13.46
CA VAL A 97 4.68 -36.79 -12.13
C VAL A 97 5.74 -36.73 -11.04
N ASP A 98 7.01 -36.95 -11.42
CA ASP A 98 8.21 -37.05 -10.58
C ASP A 98 8.21 -38.31 -9.70
N GLU A 99 7.89 -39.45 -10.32
CA GLU A 99 7.70 -40.74 -9.64
C GLU A 99 8.33 -41.90 -10.45
N GLU A 100 8.60 -43.02 -9.79
CA GLU A 100 9.10 -44.23 -10.46
C GLU A 100 8.00 -44.94 -11.28
N GLU A 101 8.39 -45.53 -12.42
CA GLU A 101 7.47 -46.34 -13.25
C GLU A 101 6.84 -47.49 -12.44
N ALA A 102 7.59 -48.08 -11.51
CA ALA A 102 7.13 -49.16 -10.63
C ALA A 102 5.99 -48.73 -9.69
N THR A 103 5.92 -47.45 -9.31
CA THR A 103 4.84 -46.88 -8.50
C THR A 103 3.60 -46.58 -9.34
N LEU A 104 3.79 -46.16 -10.60
CA LEU A 104 2.69 -45.83 -11.51
C LEU A 104 1.95 -47.06 -12.04
N ILE A 105 2.65 -48.17 -12.29
CA ILE A 105 2.04 -49.38 -12.87
C ILE A 105 0.88 -49.92 -12.02
N PRO A 106 1.02 -50.13 -10.70
CA PRO A 106 -0.09 -50.57 -9.85
C PRO A 106 -1.30 -49.64 -9.88
N ILE A 107 -1.08 -48.32 -9.93
CA ILE A 107 -2.14 -47.31 -10.02
C ILE A 107 -2.87 -47.44 -11.35
N ILE A 108 -2.13 -47.50 -12.47
CA ILE A 108 -2.70 -47.69 -13.80
C ILE A 108 -3.48 -49.01 -13.89
N ASP A 109 -2.95 -50.08 -13.28
CA ASP A 109 -3.58 -51.39 -13.26
C ASP A 109 -4.97 -51.37 -12.59
N LYS A 110 -5.20 -50.54 -11.56
CA LYS A 110 -6.53 -50.36 -10.94
C LYS A 110 -7.60 -49.81 -11.88
N PHE A 111 -7.21 -49.03 -12.89
CA PHE A 111 -8.12 -48.41 -13.87
C PHE A 111 -8.24 -49.18 -15.18
N ARG A 112 -7.64 -50.38 -15.29
CA ARG A 112 -7.73 -51.23 -16.48
C ARG A 112 -8.17 -52.67 -16.21
N ILE A 113 -8.42 -53.02 -14.95
CA ILE A 113 -8.96 -54.33 -14.53
C ILE A 113 -10.16 -54.70 -15.42
N LYS A 114 -10.34 -55.99 -15.69
CA LYS A 114 -11.50 -56.53 -16.40
C LYS A 114 -12.83 -55.96 -15.88
N GLY A 115 -13.63 -55.42 -16.79
CA GLY A 115 -14.88 -54.70 -16.48
C GLY A 115 -14.68 -53.20 -16.22
N ARG A 116 -13.46 -52.77 -15.90
CA ARG A 116 -13.08 -51.38 -15.63
C ARG A 116 -11.96 -50.94 -16.59
N ALA A 117 -12.17 -51.11 -17.89
CA ALA A 117 -11.20 -50.74 -18.93
C ALA A 117 -11.19 -49.23 -19.22
N LEU A 118 -10.90 -48.40 -18.22
CA LEU A 118 -10.91 -46.94 -18.33
C LEU A 118 -9.64 -46.39 -18.97
N LEU A 119 -8.52 -47.08 -18.77
CA LEU A 119 -7.23 -46.79 -19.40
C LEU A 119 -6.84 -47.86 -20.43
N THR A 120 -6.02 -47.43 -21.38
CA THR A 120 -5.32 -48.27 -22.35
C THR A 120 -3.82 -48.25 -22.06
N PRO A 121 -3.08 -49.35 -22.34
CA PRO A 121 -3.50 -50.62 -22.95
C PRO A 121 -4.41 -51.46 -22.04
N ARG A 122 -5.15 -52.45 -22.55
CA ARG A 122 -6.02 -53.34 -21.74
C ARG A 122 -5.21 -54.26 -20.84
N GLU A 123 -5.72 -54.65 -19.67
CA GLU A 123 -5.04 -55.49 -18.64
C GLU A 123 -4.22 -56.67 -19.19
N GLU A 124 -4.69 -57.32 -20.25
CA GLU A 124 -4.03 -58.45 -20.93
C GLU A 124 -2.61 -58.14 -21.45
N PHE A 125 -2.29 -56.85 -21.67
CA PHE A 125 -0.98 -56.41 -22.13
C PHE A 125 -0.14 -55.89 -20.97
N ALA A 126 1.06 -56.44 -20.79
CA ALA A 126 2.01 -55.90 -19.82
C ALA A 126 2.39 -54.46 -20.17
N ILE A 127 2.48 -53.60 -19.15
CA ILE A 127 2.95 -52.22 -19.33
C ILE A 127 4.46 -52.21 -19.26
N HIS A 128 5.07 -51.51 -20.21
CA HIS A 128 6.51 -51.27 -20.28
C HIS A 128 6.76 -49.76 -20.35
N SER A 129 8.01 -49.36 -20.17
CA SER A 129 8.45 -47.96 -20.21
C SER A 129 7.98 -47.18 -21.46
N ALA A 130 7.93 -47.84 -22.62
CA ALA A 130 7.45 -47.25 -23.88
C ALA A 130 5.93 -47.38 -24.13
N SER A 131 5.19 -48.07 -23.26
CA SER A 131 3.75 -48.24 -23.41
C SER A 131 3.05 -46.89 -23.28
N VAL A 132 2.22 -46.57 -24.26
CA VAL A 132 1.42 -45.34 -24.29
C VAL A 132 0.19 -45.53 -23.44
N ILE A 133 0.05 -44.72 -22.40
CA ILE A 133 -1.12 -44.67 -21.54
C ILE A 133 -2.08 -43.62 -22.07
N ASP A 134 -3.34 -44.01 -22.27
CA ASP A 134 -4.41 -43.14 -22.76
C ASP A 134 -5.76 -43.56 -22.16
N ILE A 135 -6.72 -42.64 -22.15
CA ILE A 135 -8.09 -42.94 -21.75
C ILE A 135 -8.81 -43.68 -22.88
N SER A 136 -9.52 -44.76 -22.53
CA SER A 136 -10.25 -45.58 -23.51
C SER A 136 -11.30 -44.79 -24.29
N HIS A 137 -12.01 -43.87 -23.61
CA HIS A 137 -13.06 -43.04 -24.21
C HIS A 137 -13.10 -41.63 -23.63
N GLU A 138 -13.20 -40.61 -24.49
CA GLU A 138 -13.31 -39.20 -24.11
C GLU A 138 -14.55 -38.88 -23.25
N ALA A 139 -15.58 -39.73 -23.31
CA ALA A 139 -16.73 -39.65 -22.43
C ALA A 139 -16.35 -39.65 -20.94
N LEU A 140 -15.25 -40.31 -20.56
CA LEU A 140 -14.78 -40.33 -19.18
C LEU A 140 -14.48 -38.91 -18.67
N MET A 141 -13.85 -38.07 -19.50
CA MET A 141 -13.55 -36.68 -19.15
C MET A 141 -14.78 -35.81 -18.93
N ARG A 142 -15.96 -36.22 -19.42
CA ARG A 142 -17.21 -35.45 -19.23
C ARG A 142 -18.10 -35.99 -18.13
N VAL A 143 -18.07 -37.30 -17.91
CA VAL A 143 -18.95 -37.97 -16.95
C VAL A 143 -18.30 -38.06 -15.58
N TRP A 144 -16.99 -38.33 -15.52
CA TRP A 144 -16.29 -38.44 -14.24
C TRP A 144 -16.02 -37.07 -13.64
N TYR A 145 -16.68 -36.79 -12.51
CA TYR A 145 -16.64 -35.48 -11.87
C TYR A 145 -15.22 -35.03 -11.49
N ARG A 146 -14.41 -35.95 -10.93
CA ARG A 146 -13.02 -35.65 -10.53
C ARG A 146 -12.16 -35.28 -11.72
N LEU A 147 -12.22 -36.10 -12.78
CA LEU A 147 -11.43 -35.86 -13.98
C LEU A 147 -11.79 -34.53 -14.65
N ARG A 148 -13.06 -34.14 -14.69
CA ARG A 148 -13.46 -32.80 -15.16
C ARG A 148 -12.74 -31.68 -14.42
N ASN A 149 -12.72 -31.76 -13.10
CA ASN A 149 -12.09 -30.74 -12.26
C ASN A 149 -10.57 -30.75 -12.47
N TRP A 150 -9.95 -31.94 -12.51
CA TRP A 150 -8.53 -32.07 -12.77
C TRP A 150 -8.10 -31.50 -14.12
N VAL A 151 -8.85 -31.82 -15.19
CA VAL A 151 -8.62 -31.25 -16.53
C VAL A 151 -8.74 -29.72 -16.52
N GLN A 152 -9.74 -29.19 -15.80
CA GLN A 152 -9.92 -27.75 -15.68
C GLN A 152 -8.76 -27.08 -14.93
N GLU A 153 -8.36 -27.61 -13.78
CA GLU A 153 -7.23 -27.10 -12.99
C GLU A 153 -5.91 -27.15 -13.77
N GLU A 154 -5.69 -28.24 -14.53
CA GLU A 154 -4.51 -28.38 -15.37
C GLU A 154 -4.50 -27.36 -16.50
N SER A 155 -5.65 -27.15 -17.16
CA SER A 155 -5.79 -26.11 -18.19
C SER A 155 -5.50 -24.71 -17.64
N GLU A 156 -5.99 -24.38 -16.44
CA GLU A 156 -5.72 -23.09 -15.80
C GLU A 156 -4.23 -22.93 -15.49
N SER A 157 -3.61 -23.99 -14.96
CA SER A 157 -2.18 -24.04 -14.67
C SER A 157 -1.33 -23.82 -15.94
N ALA A 158 -1.64 -24.53 -17.01
CA ALA A 158 -0.97 -24.41 -18.30
C ALA A 158 -1.13 -23.00 -18.90
N GLN A 159 -2.32 -22.40 -18.80
CA GLN A 159 -2.56 -21.04 -19.29
C GLN A 159 -1.73 -19.98 -18.53
N ILE A 160 -1.61 -20.10 -17.21
CA ILE A 160 -0.75 -19.20 -16.41
C ILE A 160 0.71 -19.36 -16.85
N TYR A 161 1.18 -20.59 -17.02
CA TYR A 161 2.53 -20.86 -17.50
C TYR A 161 2.80 -20.29 -18.89
N LEU A 162 1.89 -20.49 -19.86
CA LEU A 162 2.03 -19.93 -21.21
C LEU A 162 2.05 -18.40 -21.22
N ARG A 163 1.24 -17.75 -20.36
CA ARG A 163 1.27 -16.29 -20.18
C ARG A 163 2.62 -15.82 -19.62
N LEU A 164 3.17 -16.55 -18.64
CA LEU A 164 4.49 -16.27 -18.08
C LEU A 164 5.60 -16.48 -19.10
N ALA A 165 5.55 -17.57 -19.88
CA ALA A 165 6.53 -17.87 -20.93
C ALA A 165 6.57 -16.77 -21.98
N LYS A 166 5.39 -16.35 -22.45
CA LYS A 166 5.27 -15.21 -23.36
C LYS A 166 5.84 -13.93 -22.74
N ALA A 167 5.47 -13.60 -21.50
CA ALA A 167 5.95 -12.39 -20.84
C ALA A 167 7.47 -12.40 -20.58
N ALA A 168 8.05 -13.56 -20.24
CA ALA A 168 9.47 -13.73 -20.08
C ALA A 168 10.22 -13.49 -21.40
N ASN A 169 9.72 -14.05 -22.51
CA ASN A 169 10.28 -13.84 -23.83
C ASN A 169 10.16 -12.36 -24.27
N ASP A 170 8.97 -11.76 -24.11
CA ASP A 170 8.75 -10.34 -24.43
C ASP A 170 9.68 -9.43 -23.60
N TYR A 171 9.94 -9.78 -22.34
CA TYR A 171 10.83 -9.01 -21.47
C TYR A 171 12.29 -9.12 -21.91
N GLN A 172 12.74 -10.29 -22.35
CA GLN A 172 14.08 -10.47 -22.92
C GLN A 172 14.28 -9.67 -24.20
N GLN A 173 13.23 -9.52 -25.01
CA GLN A 173 13.21 -8.68 -26.21
C GLN A 173 13.09 -7.18 -25.89
N GLY A 174 12.86 -6.82 -24.62
CA GLY A 174 12.67 -5.43 -24.19
C GLY A 174 11.31 -4.83 -24.59
N SER A 175 10.35 -5.65 -25.02
CA SER A 175 9.02 -5.20 -25.47
C SER A 175 8.00 -5.07 -24.33
N THR A 176 8.29 -5.63 -23.16
CA THR A 176 7.46 -5.49 -21.95
C THR A 176 8.29 -5.21 -20.69
N THR A 177 7.60 -4.92 -19.58
CA THR A 177 8.20 -4.69 -18.27
C THR A 177 7.90 -5.84 -17.31
N LEU A 178 8.62 -5.89 -16.18
CA LEU A 178 8.39 -6.87 -15.12
C LEU A 178 6.94 -6.79 -14.60
N TRP A 179 6.39 -7.94 -14.24
CA TRP A 179 5.01 -8.01 -13.73
C TRP A 179 4.85 -7.32 -12.38
N ARG A 180 3.65 -6.79 -12.18
CA ARG A 180 3.20 -6.14 -10.94
C ARG A 180 1.87 -6.79 -10.50
N PRO A 181 1.41 -6.56 -9.26
CA PRO A 181 0.07 -6.98 -8.88
C PRO A 181 -0.98 -6.36 -9.82
N PRO A 182 -2.03 -7.11 -10.21
CA PRO A 182 -2.43 -8.40 -9.66
C PRO A 182 -1.74 -9.63 -10.31
N ASP A 183 -1.25 -9.53 -11.55
CA ASP A 183 -0.74 -10.69 -12.30
C ASP A 183 0.46 -11.37 -11.61
N LEU A 184 1.34 -10.58 -11.00
CA LEU A 184 2.47 -11.10 -10.21
C LEU A 184 1.99 -11.99 -9.06
N GLN A 185 0.95 -11.56 -8.34
CA GLN A 185 0.44 -12.29 -7.18
C GLN A 185 -0.20 -13.61 -7.62
N LEU A 186 -1.00 -13.59 -8.68
CA LEU A 186 -1.60 -14.80 -9.26
C LEU A 186 -0.51 -15.81 -9.69
N ALA A 187 0.56 -15.34 -10.33
CA ALA A 187 1.68 -16.19 -10.73
C ALA A 187 2.46 -16.77 -9.53
N THR A 188 2.70 -15.97 -8.49
CA THR A 188 3.38 -16.44 -7.27
C THR A 188 2.52 -17.48 -6.53
N GLU A 189 1.21 -17.22 -6.39
CA GLU A 189 0.26 -18.16 -5.78
C GLU A 189 0.18 -19.46 -6.57
N TRP A 190 0.08 -19.37 -7.89
CA TRP A 190 0.14 -20.52 -8.79
C TRP A 190 1.42 -21.32 -8.57
N ARG A 191 2.60 -20.70 -8.66
CA ARG A 191 3.89 -21.38 -8.46
C ARG A 191 3.96 -22.11 -7.12
N ASN A 192 3.47 -21.49 -6.05
CA ASN A 192 3.50 -22.07 -4.70
C ASN A 192 2.52 -23.25 -4.55
N LYS A 193 1.35 -23.17 -5.19
CA LYS A 193 0.32 -24.22 -5.15
C LYS A 193 0.69 -25.41 -6.03
N THR A 194 1.06 -25.17 -7.30
CA THR A 194 1.27 -26.22 -8.31
C THR A 194 2.68 -26.77 -8.32
N LYS A 195 3.68 -26.00 -7.85
CA LYS A 195 5.10 -26.35 -7.85
C LYS A 195 5.54 -26.98 -9.19
N PRO A 196 5.42 -26.23 -10.30
CA PRO A 196 5.64 -26.78 -11.63
C PRO A 196 7.07 -27.28 -11.80
N THR A 197 7.24 -28.49 -12.33
CA THR A 197 8.55 -29.07 -12.65
C THR A 197 8.96 -28.70 -14.08
N LEU A 198 10.27 -28.77 -14.37
CA LEU A 198 10.77 -28.57 -15.73
C LEU A 198 10.10 -29.54 -16.72
N LYS A 199 9.95 -30.81 -16.33
CA LYS A 199 9.34 -31.85 -17.17
C LYS A 199 7.88 -31.58 -17.44
N TRP A 200 7.13 -31.11 -16.43
CA TRP A 200 5.77 -30.66 -16.61
C TRP A 200 5.70 -29.48 -17.58
N ALA A 201 6.55 -28.47 -17.42
CA ALA A 201 6.54 -27.24 -18.22
C ALA A 201 6.86 -27.47 -19.72
N LEU A 202 7.79 -28.38 -20.01
CA LEU A 202 8.19 -28.76 -21.37
C LEU A 202 7.04 -29.32 -22.22
N GLN A 203 5.94 -29.74 -21.57
CA GLN A 203 4.72 -30.15 -22.26
C GLN A 203 4.02 -29.00 -22.99
N TYR A 204 4.27 -27.76 -22.60
CA TYR A 204 3.58 -26.57 -23.09
C TYR A 204 4.55 -25.59 -23.77
N ASP A 205 5.68 -25.30 -23.13
CA ASP A 205 6.67 -24.35 -23.64
C ASP A 205 8.07 -24.64 -23.05
N ASN A 206 9.13 -24.43 -23.83
CA ASN A 206 10.51 -24.75 -23.45
C ASN A 206 11.22 -23.66 -22.63
N ALA A 207 10.59 -22.50 -22.41
CA ALA A 207 11.19 -21.35 -21.74
C ALA A 207 11.13 -21.41 -20.20
N PHE A 208 11.11 -22.60 -19.59
CA PHE A 208 10.92 -22.74 -18.14
C PHE A 208 11.92 -21.94 -17.31
N GLU A 209 13.21 -22.00 -17.64
CA GLU A 209 14.25 -21.23 -16.92
C GLU A 209 14.04 -19.72 -17.05
N ALA A 210 13.62 -19.25 -18.23
CA ALA A 210 13.33 -17.85 -18.48
C ALA A 210 12.09 -17.41 -17.68
N VAL A 211 11.06 -18.25 -17.58
CA VAL A 211 9.86 -18.02 -16.77
C VAL A 211 10.22 -17.86 -15.30
N ILE A 212 10.97 -18.81 -14.72
CA ILE A 212 11.36 -18.75 -13.31
C ILE A 212 12.20 -17.50 -13.04
N THR A 213 13.19 -17.22 -13.90
CA THR A 213 14.03 -16.02 -13.78
C THR A 213 13.21 -14.72 -13.88
N PHE A 214 12.25 -14.67 -14.80
CA PHE A 214 11.36 -13.52 -14.97
C PHE A 214 10.48 -13.28 -13.75
N LEU A 215 9.90 -14.34 -13.20
CA LEU A 215 9.06 -14.26 -12.01
C LEU A 215 9.87 -13.80 -10.79
N ASP A 216 11.05 -14.37 -10.55
CA ASP A 216 11.93 -13.97 -9.45
C ASP A 216 12.40 -12.51 -9.55
N ARG A 217 12.70 -12.06 -10.77
CA ARG A 217 13.03 -10.65 -11.03
C ARG A 217 11.84 -9.75 -10.75
N SER A 218 10.64 -10.15 -11.14
CA SER A 218 9.41 -9.39 -10.91
C SER A 218 9.09 -9.28 -9.42
N GLU A 219 9.17 -10.38 -8.67
CA GLU A 219 9.01 -10.40 -7.21
C GLU A 219 10.04 -9.50 -6.52
N SER A 220 11.32 -9.66 -6.85
CA SER A 220 12.40 -8.86 -6.27
C SER A 220 12.25 -7.37 -6.57
N ALA A 221 11.83 -7.03 -7.80
CA ALA A 221 11.58 -5.64 -8.18
C ALA A 221 10.40 -5.04 -7.41
N TYR A 222 9.32 -5.80 -7.25
CA TYR A 222 8.14 -5.37 -6.50
C TYR A 222 8.47 -5.15 -5.01
N VAL A 223 9.20 -6.06 -4.37
CA VAL A 223 9.65 -5.90 -2.97
C VAL A 223 10.52 -4.64 -2.80
N ARG A 224 11.43 -4.38 -3.74
CA ARG A 224 12.24 -3.15 -3.73
C ARG A 224 11.38 -1.90 -3.88
N GLU A 225 10.36 -1.94 -4.73
CA GLU A 225 9.44 -0.83 -4.95
C GLU A 225 8.65 -0.50 -3.68
N ILE A 226 8.09 -1.52 -3.00
CA ILE A 226 7.39 -1.36 -1.72
C ILE A 226 8.31 -0.72 -0.69
N ARG A 227 9.51 -1.28 -0.49
CA ARG A 227 10.47 -0.77 0.48
C ARG A 227 10.86 0.68 0.20
N THR A 228 11.02 1.04 -1.07
CA THR A 228 11.34 2.41 -1.47
C THR A 228 10.17 3.36 -1.17
N LYS A 229 8.94 2.95 -1.47
CA LYS A 229 7.72 3.72 -1.14
C LYS A 229 7.59 3.95 0.36
N GLU A 230 7.80 2.93 1.18
CA GLU A 230 7.79 3.06 2.65
C GLU A 230 8.86 4.03 3.18
N LEU A 231 10.08 3.94 2.65
CA LEU A 231 11.16 4.85 3.03
C LEU A 231 10.84 6.30 2.63
N LEU A 232 10.24 6.51 1.46
CA LEU A 232 9.81 7.84 1.01
C LEU A 232 8.68 8.38 1.89
N GLN A 233 7.71 7.55 2.29
CA GLN A 233 6.67 7.94 3.23
C GLN A 233 7.27 8.34 4.60
N LYS A 234 8.19 7.56 5.14
CA LYS A 234 8.91 7.89 6.39
C LYS A 234 9.69 9.20 6.29
N LYS A 235 10.39 9.44 5.17
CA LYS A 235 11.11 10.70 4.92
C LYS A 235 10.16 11.89 4.81
N ARG A 236 9.02 11.74 4.13
CA ARG A 236 7.98 12.80 4.03
C ARG A 236 7.43 13.17 5.41
N LEU A 237 7.12 12.17 6.25
CA LEU A 237 6.65 12.39 7.62
C LEU A 237 7.68 13.14 8.48
N LYS A 238 8.96 12.75 8.41
CA LYS A 238 10.04 13.46 9.13
C LYS A 238 10.16 14.92 8.68
N ARG A 239 10.14 15.18 7.36
CA ARG A 239 10.18 16.55 6.82
C ARG A 239 8.97 17.37 7.28
N SER A 240 7.77 16.80 7.22
CA SER A 240 6.56 17.47 7.70
C SER A 240 6.64 17.84 9.19
N ARG A 241 7.20 16.97 10.03
CA ARG A 241 7.41 17.26 11.46
C ARG A 241 8.42 18.40 11.67
N ILE A 242 9.52 18.41 10.92
CA ILE A 242 10.52 19.49 10.99
C ILE A 242 9.89 20.83 10.59
N VAL A 243 9.14 20.87 9.48
CA VAL A 243 8.44 22.08 9.04
C VAL A 243 7.44 22.55 10.09
N ALA A 244 6.68 21.62 10.71
CA ALA A 244 5.76 21.95 11.79
C ALA A 244 6.49 22.54 13.02
N TYR A 245 7.65 21.99 13.41
CA TYR A 245 8.45 22.55 14.51
C TYR A 245 8.97 23.95 14.18
N VAL A 246 9.50 24.18 12.97
CA VAL A 246 9.97 25.49 12.54
C VAL A 246 8.84 26.52 12.57
N LEU A 247 7.69 26.20 11.98
CA LEU A 247 6.52 27.08 11.99
C LEU A 247 6.00 27.33 13.41
N GLY A 248 5.97 26.31 14.27
CA GLY A 248 5.58 26.43 15.67
C GLY A 248 6.51 27.37 16.44
N THR A 249 7.83 27.22 16.30
CA THR A 249 8.80 28.12 16.94
C THR A 249 8.72 29.55 16.42
N ALA A 250 8.54 29.74 15.10
CA ALA A 250 8.35 31.06 14.51
C ALA A 250 7.07 31.75 15.00
N ALA A 251 5.98 30.99 15.17
CA ALA A 251 4.73 31.51 15.74
C ALA A 251 4.92 31.96 17.20
N ILE A 252 5.61 31.17 18.03
CA ILE A 252 5.94 31.54 19.42
C ILE A 252 6.80 32.80 19.46
N LEU A 253 7.86 32.88 18.65
CA LEU A 253 8.72 34.06 18.56
C LEU A 253 7.95 35.31 18.10
N SER A 254 7.01 35.15 17.16
CA SER A 254 6.16 36.25 16.69
C SER A 254 5.25 36.77 17.81
N VAL A 255 4.69 35.88 18.63
CA VAL A 255 3.90 36.27 19.82
C VAL A 255 4.77 37.01 20.84
N ILE A 256 6.00 36.55 21.09
CA ILE A 256 6.95 37.22 21.99
C ILE A 256 7.31 38.62 21.48
N LEU A 257 7.58 38.76 20.18
CA LEU A 257 7.89 40.06 19.56
C LEU A 257 6.70 41.01 19.62
N LEU A 258 5.48 40.52 19.37
CA LEU A 258 4.25 41.30 19.51
C LEU A 258 4.07 41.79 20.95
N PHE A 259 4.29 40.92 21.94
CA PHE A 259 4.22 41.28 23.36
C PHE A 259 5.26 42.35 23.73
N PHE A 260 6.50 42.20 23.26
CA PHE A 260 7.55 43.18 23.49
C PHE A 260 7.24 44.53 22.84
N ALA A 261 6.79 44.54 21.58
CA ALA A 261 6.39 45.76 20.88
C ALA A 261 5.22 46.47 21.57
N TYR A 262 4.25 45.71 22.09
CA TYR A 262 3.14 46.26 22.87
C TYR A 262 3.63 46.94 24.16
N ASN A 263 4.48 46.27 24.94
CA ASN A 263 5.05 46.86 26.15
C ASN A 263 5.91 48.09 25.87
N GLN A 264 6.72 48.05 24.81
CA GLN A 264 7.57 49.18 24.42
C GLN A 264 6.73 50.40 24.01
N ARG A 265 5.61 50.18 23.31
CA ARG A 265 4.64 51.23 22.99
C ARG A 265 4.05 51.84 24.25
N THR A 266 3.62 51.02 25.22
CA THR A 266 3.08 51.53 26.50
C THR A 266 4.12 52.32 27.30
N ILE A 267 5.38 51.88 27.31
CA ILE A 267 6.48 52.62 27.96
C ILE A 267 6.73 53.95 27.25
N ALA A 268 6.76 53.96 25.91
CA ALA A 268 6.96 55.18 25.13
C ALA A 268 5.83 56.20 25.34
N GLU A 269 4.57 55.74 25.44
CA GLU A 269 3.42 56.61 25.77
C GLU A 269 3.59 57.24 27.16
N ARG A 270 3.99 56.46 28.18
CA ARG A 270 4.28 57.00 29.52
C ARG A 270 5.45 57.98 29.52
N GLN A 271 6.52 57.69 28.78
CA GLN A 271 7.66 58.62 28.66
C GLN A 271 7.27 59.93 28.00
N LYS A 272 6.40 59.87 26.99
CA LYS A 272 5.87 61.07 26.33
C LYS A 272 5.04 61.91 27.30
N GLU A 273 4.20 61.27 28.11
CA GLU A 273 3.39 61.95 29.13
C GLU A 273 4.27 62.65 30.18
N ILE A 274 5.27 61.94 30.72
CA ILE A 274 6.25 62.51 31.66
C ILE A 274 7.03 63.67 31.02
N ALA A 275 7.44 63.53 29.76
CA ALA A 275 8.16 64.58 29.04
C ALA A 275 7.29 65.83 28.85
N LEU A 276 6.01 65.66 28.50
CA LEU A 276 5.04 66.76 28.41
C LEU A 276 4.85 67.46 29.76
N GLU A 277 4.66 66.70 30.84
CA GLU A 277 4.53 67.26 32.19
C GLU A 277 5.79 68.03 32.62
N SER A 278 6.97 67.48 32.31
CA SER A 278 8.25 68.15 32.58
C SER A 278 8.42 69.45 31.77
N SER A 279 7.95 69.46 30.52
CA SER A 279 7.96 70.64 29.65
C SER A 279 7.00 71.71 30.16
N GLU A 280 5.80 71.32 30.59
CA GLU A 280 4.84 72.25 31.19
C GLU A 280 5.39 72.89 32.46
N LYS A 281 6.00 72.08 33.35
CA LYS A 281 6.68 72.59 34.55
C LYS A 281 7.84 73.51 34.20
N ALA A 282 8.63 73.18 33.18
CA ALA A 282 9.72 74.03 32.71
C ALA A 282 9.20 75.38 32.16
N ILE A 283 8.10 75.37 31.40
CA ILE A 283 7.45 76.60 30.89
C ILE A 283 6.89 77.43 32.05
N LEU A 284 6.24 76.80 33.03
CA LEU A 284 5.73 77.47 34.22
C LEU A 284 6.88 78.12 35.01
N ASN A 285 7.96 77.38 35.26
CA ASN A 285 9.15 77.87 35.95
C ASN A 285 9.81 79.02 35.19
N ALA A 286 9.90 78.95 33.86
CA ALA A 286 10.40 80.04 33.03
C ALA A 286 9.49 81.28 33.11
N ARG A 287 8.17 81.10 33.17
CA ARG A 287 7.21 82.19 33.36
C ARG A 287 7.37 82.85 34.73
N ILE A 288 7.49 82.05 35.79
CA ILE A 288 7.74 82.53 37.16
C ILE A 288 9.09 83.26 37.23
N ALA A 289 10.14 82.71 36.61
CA ALA A 289 11.45 83.36 36.54
C ALA A 289 11.38 84.71 35.82
N LYS A 290 10.63 84.79 34.71
CA LYS A 290 10.41 86.04 33.98
C LYS A 290 9.61 87.05 34.78
N GLU A 291 8.59 86.61 35.53
CA GLU A 291 7.82 87.48 36.43
C GLU A 291 8.70 88.00 37.57
N ASN A 292 9.53 87.14 38.17
CA ASN A 292 10.49 87.52 39.19
C ASN A 292 11.55 88.50 38.66
N GLU A 293 12.03 88.30 37.42
CA GLU A 293 12.95 89.23 36.76
C GLU A 293 12.29 90.60 36.56
N LEU A 294 11.03 90.63 36.12
CA LEU A 294 10.26 91.85 35.91
C LEU A 294 10.00 92.58 37.23
N ARG A 295 9.68 91.85 38.31
CA ARG A 295 9.57 92.40 39.67
C ARG A 295 10.90 92.95 40.17
N ALA A 296 12.01 92.24 39.93
CA ALA A 296 13.35 92.72 40.27
C ALA A 296 13.73 93.99 39.49
N GLN A 297 13.34 94.10 38.22
CA GLN A 297 13.49 95.32 37.43
C GLN A 297 12.65 96.47 37.97
N GLN A 298 11.39 96.22 38.34
CA GLN A 298 10.52 97.22 38.97
C GLN A 298 11.11 97.71 40.29
N GLN A 299 11.56 96.80 41.15
CA GLN A 299 12.24 97.14 42.41
C GLN A 299 13.51 97.96 42.16
N LYS A 300 14.31 97.64 41.13
CA LYS A 300 15.48 98.47 40.75
C LYS A 300 15.07 99.87 40.31
N VAL A 301 13.99 100.01 39.55
CA VAL A 301 13.48 101.33 39.12
C VAL A 301 12.95 102.13 40.30
N GLU A 302 12.23 101.48 41.24
CA GLU A 302 11.80 102.12 42.48
C GLU A 302 12.97 102.55 43.36
N ALA A 303 13.94 101.66 43.59
CA ALA A 303 15.15 101.96 44.33
C ALA A 303 15.94 103.12 43.69
N ASN A 304 16.01 103.18 42.35
CA ASN A 304 16.63 104.31 41.64
C ASN A 304 15.84 105.61 41.83
N LYS A 305 14.50 105.58 41.81
CA LYS A 305 13.66 106.75 42.10
C LYS A 305 13.81 107.23 43.54
N GLU A 306 13.94 106.31 44.50
CA GLU A 306 14.23 106.63 45.90
C GLU A 306 15.63 107.21 46.06
N ALA A 307 16.64 106.63 45.41
CA ALA A 307 18.00 107.17 45.38
C ALA A 307 18.04 108.57 44.74
N ASP A 308 17.28 108.81 43.68
CA ASP A 308 17.14 110.12 43.05
C ASP A 308 16.45 111.13 43.97
N ARG A 309 15.42 110.71 44.72
CA ARG A 309 14.78 111.57 45.75
C ARG A 309 15.77 111.90 46.86
N ALA A 310 16.45 110.91 47.41
CA ALA A 310 17.48 111.11 48.43
C ALA A 310 18.61 112.04 47.92
N ASN A 311 19.02 111.91 46.66
CA ASN A 311 20.00 112.81 46.04
C ASN A 311 19.47 114.24 45.86
N ARG A 312 18.19 114.42 45.51
CA ARG A 312 17.58 115.76 45.43
C ARG A 312 17.47 116.39 46.81
N GLU A 313 17.03 115.65 47.82
CA GLU A 313 17.00 116.10 49.21
C GLU A 313 18.41 116.47 49.70
N LYS A 314 19.42 115.67 49.36
CA LYS A 314 20.82 115.99 49.67
C LYS A 314 21.28 117.28 48.99
N ARG A 315 21.02 117.47 47.69
CA ARG A 315 21.35 118.73 46.99
C ARG A 315 20.62 119.93 47.58
N GLN A 316 19.38 119.74 48.02
CA GLN A 316 18.59 120.80 48.64
C GLN A 316 19.12 121.12 50.04
N ALA A 317 19.58 120.13 50.79
CA ALA A 317 20.29 120.32 52.04
C ALA A 317 21.65 121.03 51.85
N ASP A 318 22.43 120.64 50.82
CA ASP A 318 23.70 121.29 50.46
C ASP A 318 23.47 122.76 50.03
N TYR A 319 22.41 123.03 49.27
CA TYR A 319 22.02 124.39 48.87
C TYR A 319 21.59 125.24 50.08
N ASN A 320 20.78 124.68 50.99
CA ASN A 320 20.41 125.35 52.24
C ASN A 320 21.62 125.60 53.14
N TYR A 321 22.61 124.69 53.16
CA TYR A 321 23.87 124.87 53.87
C TYR A 321 24.72 126.01 53.28
N LEU A 322 24.76 126.13 51.95
CA LEU A 322 25.44 127.23 51.24
C LEU A 322 24.80 128.59 51.52
N ILE A 323 23.46 128.70 51.47
CA ILE A 323 22.75 129.93 51.85
C ILE A 323 23.04 130.29 53.32
N ALA A 324 23.02 129.31 54.22
CA ALA A 324 23.36 129.54 55.62
C ALA A 324 24.83 129.99 55.81
N GLN A 325 25.75 129.58 54.92
CA GLN A 325 27.14 130.08 54.90
C GLN A 325 27.24 131.51 54.35
N GLU A 326 26.50 131.84 53.28
CA GLU A 326 26.45 133.19 52.72
C GLU A 326 25.85 134.20 53.72
N GLU A 327 24.76 133.84 54.40
CA GLU A 327 24.19 134.66 55.48
C GLU A 327 25.17 134.86 56.65
N ARG A 328 26.01 133.85 56.93
CA ARG A 328 27.05 133.94 57.98
C ARG A 328 28.20 134.87 57.60
N ASN A 329 28.56 134.92 56.31
CA ASN A 329 29.59 135.83 55.79
C ASN A 329 29.08 137.27 55.67
N ILE A 330 27.80 137.48 55.35
CA ILE A 330 27.18 138.83 55.32
C ILE A 330 26.98 139.39 56.75
N ALA A 331 26.76 138.53 57.75
CA ALA A 331 26.66 138.94 59.15
C ALA A 331 28.02 139.30 59.81
N THR A 332 29.16 138.95 59.19
CA THR A 332 30.49 139.22 59.76
C THR A 332 31.16 140.48 59.21
N ASP A 333 30.73 141.00 58.06
CA ASP A 333 31.27 142.24 57.44
C ASP A 333 30.52 143.54 57.82
N ALA A 334 29.45 143.47 58.63
CA ALA A 334 28.71 144.65 59.12
C ALA A 334 29.17 145.16 60.51
N ARG A 335 30.40 144.82 60.93
CA ARG A 335 31.06 145.39 62.11
C ARG A 335 32.37 146.07 61.69
N PHE A 336 32.29 147.22 61.04
CA PHE A 336 33.24 148.34 61.18
C PHE A 336 32.58 149.66 60.76
#